data_AF-A0A2N2SJ40-F1
#
_entry.id   AF-A0A2N2SJ40-F1
#
_cell.length_a   1.000
_cell.length_b   1.000
_cell.length_c   1.000
_cell.angle_alpha   90.00
_cell.angle_beta   90.00
_cell.angle_gamma   90.00
#
_symmetry.space_group_name_H-M   'P 1'
#
loop_
_entity.id
_entity.type
_entity.pdbx_description
1 polymer ?
#
loop_
_entity_poly.entity_id
_entity_poly.type
_entity_poly.pdbx_seq_one_letter_code
_entity_poly.pdbx_strand_id
1 'polypeptide(L)' 'MPGTIVAAFGRHYEINTAQGRLRCSTRGKKSIYACGDEVDVAPGGHEQGVI' A
#
# COMPACT_ATOMS: atom_id res chain seq x y z
N MET A 1 5.36 -5.50 -6.37
CA MET A 1 6.37 -4.42 -6.30
C MET A 1 6.59 -4.09 -4.84
N PRO A 2 7.82 -4.17 -4.33
CA PRO A 2 8.08 -3.84 -2.93
C PRO A 2 7.89 -2.36 -2.70
N GLY A 3 7.25 -2.03 -1.57
CA GLY A 3 7.08 -0.67 -1.11
C GLY A 3 6.86 -0.62 0.39
N THR A 4 7.12 0.54 0.98
CA THR A 4 6.98 0.72 2.43
C THR A 4 5.75 1.55 2.74
N ILE A 5 4.95 1.11 3.69
CA ILE A 5 3.77 1.86 4.14
C ILE A 5 4.25 3.10 4.88
N VAL A 6 3.94 4.28 4.34
CA VAL A 6 4.27 5.56 4.97
C VAL A 6 3.07 6.16 5.70
N ALA A 7 1.85 5.78 5.30
CA ALA A 7 0.63 6.18 6.00
C ALA A 7 -0.43 5.07 5.95
N ALA A 8 -1.15 4.87 7.05
CA ALA A 8 -2.26 3.93 7.15
C ALA A 8 -3.55 4.66 7.54
N PHE A 9 -4.48 4.74 6.60
CA PHE A 9 -5.83 5.29 6.74
C PHE A 9 -6.87 4.17 6.82
N GLY A 10 -6.72 3.27 7.80
CA GLY A 10 -7.64 2.16 8.07
C GLY A 10 -7.68 1.09 6.97
N ARG A 11 -8.36 1.39 5.84
CA ARG A 11 -8.50 0.49 4.68
C ARG A 11 -7.67 0.95 3.48
N HIS A 12 -7.23 2.21 3.50
CA HIS A 12 -6.34 2.79 2.51
C HIS A 12 -4.96 2.97 3.12
N TYR A 13 -3.93 2.68 2.35
CA TYR A 13 -2.54 2.76 2.74
C TYR A 13 -1.82 3.56 1.67
N GLU A 14 -0.94 4.43 2.12
CA GLU A 14 -0.02 5.15 1.25
C GLU A 14 1.30 4.39 1.29
N ILE A 15 1.68 3.82 0.15
CA ILE A 15 2.93 3.08 0.02
C ILE A 15 3.90 3.92 -0.79
N ASN A 16 5.09 4.13 -0.22
CA ASN A 16 6.19 4.75 -0.92
C ASN A 16 6.98 3.68 -1.68
N THR A 17 7.05 3.83 -2.99
CA THR A 17 7.74 2.90 -3.89
C THR A 17 8.78 3.65 -4.72
N ALA A 18 9.68 2.94 -5.38
CA ALA A 18 10.71 3.57 -6.22
C ALA A 18 10.13 4.39 -7.39
N GLN A 19 8.90 4.13 -7.81
CA GLN A 19 8.19 4.89 -8.86
C GLN A 19 7.41 6.09 -8.32
N GLY A 20 7.31 6.23 -7.00
CA GLY A 20 6.53 7.26 -6.33
C GLY A 20 5.58 6.70 -5.29
N ARG A 21 4.71 7.56 -4.77
CA ARG A 21 3.67 7.18 -3.82
C ARG A 21 2.48 6.60 -4.55
N LEU A 22 2.06 5.41 -4.14
CA LEU A 22 0.82 4.80 -4.57
C LEU A 22 -0.16 4.69 -3.41
N ARG A 23 -1.44 4.89 -3.72
CA ARG A 23 -2.52 4.62 -2.78
C ARG A 23 -3.00 3.20 -3.01
N CYS A 24 -2.84 2.35 -2.01
CA CYS A 24 -3.29 0.98 -2.11
C CYS A 24 -4.25 0.61 -1.01
N SER A 25 -5.11 -0.35 -1.31
CA SER A 25 -6.11 -0.82 -0.37
C SER A 25 -5.84 -2.29 -0.09
N THR A 26 -6.01 -2.72 1.15
CA THR A 26 -5.85 -4.12 1.52
C THR A 26 -7.01 -4.95 0.98
N ARG A 27 -6.73 -6.04 0.27
CA ARG A 27 -7.78 -6.96 -0.20
C ARG A 27 -8.31 -7.90 0.90
N GLY A 28 -7.59 -8.00 2.02
CA GLY A 28 -7.90 -8.87 3.14
C GLY A 28 -8.93 -8.32 4.13
N LYS A 29 -9.62 -9.23 4.84
CA LYS A 29 -10.56 -8.91 5.93
C LYS A 29 -9.86 -8.39 7.20
N LYS A 30 -8.53 -8.51 7.28
CA LYS A 30 -7.69 -8.04 8.40
C LYS A 30 -6.65 -7.05 7.88
N SER A 31 -6.79 -5.82 8.35
CA SER A 31 -5.81 -4.75 8.22
C SER A 31 -4.82 -4.86 9.37
N ILE A 32 -3.79 -5.68 9.21
CA ILE A 32 -2.70 -5.85 10.20
C ILE A 32 -1.46 -5.01 9.86
N TYR A 33 -1.52 -4.22 8.79
CA TYR A 33 -0.39 -3.44 8.32
C TYR A 33 -0.30 -2.11 9.06
N ALA A 34 0.92 -1.73 9.40
CA ALA A 34 1.23 -0.48 10.10
C ALA A 34 2.19 0.38 9.26
N CYS A 35 2.34 1.65 9.64
CA CYS A 35 3.37 2.51 9.04
C CYS A 35 4.76 1.93 9.35
N GLY A 36 5.60 1.80 8.32
CA GLY A 36 6.93 1.21 8.39
C GLY A 36 6.99 -0.25 7.92
N ASP A 37 5.85 -0.89 7.66
CA ASP A 37 5.81 -2.26 7.16
C ASP A 37 6.17 -2.31 5.66
N GLU A 38 6.95 -3.31 5.28
CA GLU A 38 7.30 -3.57 3.88
C GLU A 38 6.28 -4.52 3.25
N VAL A 39 5.61 -4.05 2.21
CA VAL A 39 4.54 -4.77 1.53
C VAL A 39 4.80 -4.86 0.04
N ASP A 40 4.36 -5.96 -0.57
CA ASP A 40 4.38 -6.08 -2.02
C ASP A 40 3.06 -5.55 -2.60
N VAL A 41 3.16 -4.43 -3.31
CA VAL A 41 2.06 -3.77 -3.98
C VAL A 41 1.90 -4.30 -5.40
N ALA A 42 0.68 -4.70 -5.76
CA ALA A 42 0.29 -4.90 -7.14
C ALA A 42 -0.37 -3.61 -7.69
N PRO A 43 0.28 -2.89 -8.64
CA PRO A 43 -0.31 -1.71 -9.26
C PRO A 43 -1.55 -2.11 -10.07
N GLY A 44 -2.68 -1.49 -9.76
CA GLY A 44 -3.98 -1.73 -10.36
C GLY A 44 -4.52 -0.47 -11.01
N GLY A 45 -3.88 -0.02 -12.11
CA GLY A 45 -4.31 1.15 -12.89
C GLY A 45 -4.11 2.52 -12.19
N HIS A 46 -3.75 3.53 -12.99
CA HIS A 46 -3.55 4.96 -12.64
C HIS A 46 -3.44 5.28 -11.12
N GLU A 47 -2.22 5.16 -10.57
CA GLU A 47 -1.87 5.53 -9.18
C GLU A 47 -2.57 4.74 -8.05
N GLN A 48 -3.35 3.73 -8.39
CA GLN A 48 -4.02 2.84 -7.44
C GLN A 48 -3.37 1.45 -7.46
N GLY A 49 -3.36 0.79 -6.31
CA GLY A 49 -2.84 -0.57 -6.18
C GLY A 49 -3.54 -1.36 -5.10
N VAL A 50 -3.19 -2.62 -4.99
CA VAL A 50 -3.64 -3.51 -3.93
C VAL A 50 -2.44 -4.15 -3.25
N ILE A 51 -2.53 -4.28 -1.93
CA ILE A 51 -1.63 -5.07 -1.09
C ILE A 51 -2.37 -6.28 -0.54
#